data_AF-A0A183F1V7-F1
#
_entry.id   AF-A0A183F1V7-F1
#
_cell.length_a   1.000
_cell.length_b   1.000
_cell.length_c   1.000
_cell.angle_alpha   90.00
_cell.angle_beta   90.00
_cell.angle_gamma   90.00
#
_symmetry.space_group_name_H-M   'P 1'
#
loop_
_entity.id
_entity.type
_entity.pdbx_description
1 polymer ?
#
loop_
_entity_poly.entity_id
_entity_poly.type
_entity_poly.pdbx_seq_one_letter_code
_entity_poly.pdbx_strand_id
1 'polypeptide(L)'
;MFVLALLEDTIAIKPHELGKELGAVLRRRINQRLSNKVVPDLGLCICVYDLLEFRLVVFRPHVDEVIQARVVSSNSSGLTLSVEFFEDIVIPADRLPEPHVFEQTEQIWYWEYPSEDGEPPAKLYMDPGKTVRFRVVENIFK
;
A
#
# COMPACT_ATOMS: atom_id res chain seq x y z
N MET A 1 -6.37 -6.92 3.10
CA MET A 1 -5.08 -6.25 2.83
C MET A 1 -3.87 -7.15 3.06
N PHE A 2 -3.87 -8.03 4.08
CA PHE A 2 -2.77 -8.99 4.29
C PHE A 2 -3.24 -10.42 4.01
N VAL A 3 -2.36 -11.24 3.45
CA VAL A 3 -2.58 -12.66 3.18
C VAL A 3 -1.40 -13.49 3.68
N LEU A 4 -1.63 -14.78 3.92
CA LEU A 4 -0.57 -15.75 4.12
C LEU A 4 -0.22 -16.38 2.78
N ALA A 5 1.06 -16.31 2.42
CA ALA A 5 1.58 -16.90 1.20
C ALA A 5 2.42 -18.13 1.55
N LEU A 6 2.07 -19.28 0.97
CA LEU A 6 2.91 -20.47 1.02
C LEU A 6 4.06 -20.32 0.02
N LEU A 7 5.30 -20.58 0.46
CA LEU A 7 6.46 -20.54 -0.44
C LEU A 7 7.25 -21.85 -0.37
N GLU A 8 8.11 -22.01 -1.36
CA GLU A 8 9.18 -22.99 -1.38
C GLU A 8 10.48 -22.24 -1.70
N ASP A 9 11.53 -22.45 -0.91
CA ASP A 9 12.83 -21.82 -1.13
C ASP A 9 13.96 -22.70 -0.59
N THR A 10 15.14 -22.59 -1.18
CA THR A 10 16.36 -23.24 -0.71
C THR A 10 17.26 -22.22 -0.03
N ILE A 11 17.51 -22.40 1.27
CA ILE A 11 18.28 -21.46 2.09
C ILE A 11 19.62 -22.08 2.48
N ALA A 12 20.71 -21.53 1.94
CA ALA A 12 22.06 -21.97 2.30
C ALA A 12 22.46 -21.49 3.70
N ILE A 13 22.78 -22.41 4.62
CA ILE A 13 23.29 -22.09 5.97
C ILE A 13 24.81 -21.99 5.95
N LYS A 14 25.38 -20.92 6.52
CA LYS A 14 26.85 -20.76 6.54
C LYS A 14 27.48 -21.66 7.61
N PRO A 15 28.72 -22.14 7.44
CA PRO A 15 29.37 -23.03 8.42
C PRO A 15 29.44 -22.48 9.85
N HIS A 16 29.64 -21.17 10.03
CA HIS A 16 29.68 -20.53 11.35
C HIS A 16 28.30 -20.37 12.02
N GLU A 17 27.23 -20.71 11.31
CA GLU A 17 25.85 -20.73 11.83
C GLU A 17 25.43 -22.13 12.28
N LEU A 18 26.25 -23.15 12.01
CA LEU A 18 26.02 -24.52 12.48
C LEU A 18 26.07 -24.57 14.00
N GLY A 19 25.11 -25.29 14.61
CA GLY A 19 24.95 -25.38 16.07
C GLY A 19 24.11 -24.26 16.70
N LYS A 20 23.73 -23.23 15.93
CA LYS A 20 22.74 -22.22 16.38
C LYS A 20 21.31 -22.77 16.23
N GLU A 21 20.37 -22.14 16.90
CA GLU A 21 18.94 -22.47 16.78
C GLU A 21 18.48 -22.23 15.33
N LEU A 22 18.10 -23.31 14.64
CA LEU A 22 17.87 -23.33 13.20
C LEU A 22 16.69 -22.44 12.80
N GLY A 23 15.63 -22.38 13.60
CA GLY A 23 14.47 -21.55 13.34
C GLY A 23 14.82 -20.06 13.31
N ALA A 24 15.63 -19.57 14.26
CA ALA A 24 16.11 -18.21 14.30
C ALA A 24 17.02 -17.88 13.11
N VAL A 25 17.91 -18.81 12.73
CA VAL A 25 18.77 -18.65 11.55
C VAL A 25 17.92 -18.54 10.28
N LEU A 26 16.97 -19.47 10.09
CA LEU A 26 16.07 -19.47 8.93
C LEU A 26 15.23 -18.19 8.87
N ARG A 27 14.51 -17.85 9.95
CA ARG A 27 13.68 -16.62 10.01
C ARG A 27 14.46 -15.38 9.63
N ARG A 28 15.67 -15.21 10.21
CA ARG A 28 16.53 -14.07 9.89
C ARG A 28 16.91 -14.05 8.41
N ARG A 29 17.35 -15.18 7.85
CA ARG A 29 17.81 -15.23 6.45
C ARG A 29 16.66 -15.04 5.45
N ILE A 30 15.49 -15.58 5.74
CA ILE A 30 14.29 -15.37 4.91
C ILE A 30 13.86 -13.92 4.95
N ASN A 31 13.72 -13.32 6.14
CA ASN A 31 13.36 -11.91 6.27
C ASN A 31 14.40 -11.01 5.57
N GLN A 32 15.69 -11.28 5.72
CA GLN A 32 16.75 -10.55 4.98
C GLN A 32 16.61 -10.66 3.46
N ARG A 33 16.08 -11.78 2.96
CA ARG A 33 15.91 -12.01 1.52
C ARG A 33 14.61 -11.43 0.97
N LEU A 34 13.51 -11.48 1.72
CA LEU A 34 12.17 -11.23 1.21
C LEU A 34 11.44 -10.06 1.86
N SER A 35 11.76 -9.65 3.09
CA SER A 35 11.09 -8.51 3.73
C SER A 35 11.32 -7.24 2.91
N ASN A 36 10.26 -6.43 2.81
CA ASN A 36 10.23 -5.19 2.03
C ASN A 36 10.51 -5.37 0.53
N LYS A 37 10.24 -6.56 -0.02
CA LYS A 37 10.30 -6.81 -1.46
C LYS A 37 8.91 -7.07 -2.03
N VAL A 38 8.63 -6.42 -3.15
CA VAL A 38 7.45 -6.72 -3.98
C VAL A 38 7.81 -7.93 -4.85
N VAL A 39 7.02 -8.99 -4.73
CA VAL A 39 7.15 -10.18 -5.56
C VAL A 39 6.00 -10.18 -6.58
N PRO A 40 6.28 -10.33 -7.89
CA PRO A 40 5.26 -10.39 -8.93
C PRO A 40 4.18 -11.43 -8.61
N ASP A 41 2.92 -11.10 -8.93
CA ASP A 41 1.74 -11.93 -8.68
C ASP A 41 1.47 -12.27 -7.20
N LEU A 42 2.27 -11.74 -6.27
CA LEU A 42 2.19 -12.02 -4.85
C LEU A 42 1.85 -10.76 -4.03
N GLY A 43 2.69 -9.73 -4.06
CA GLY A 43 2.53 -8.51 -3.26
C GLY A 43 3.80 -8.12 -2.50
N LEU A 44 3.68 -7.20 -1.54
CA LEU A 44 4.78 -6.76 -0.69
C LEU A 44 4.98 -7.72 0.49
N CYS A 45 6.12 -8.40 0.52
CA CYS A 45 6.48 -9.31 1.61
C CYS A 45 6.84 -8.55 2.89
N ILE A 46 6.19 -8.89 4.01
CA ILE A 46 6.40 -8.25 5.31
C ILE A 46 7.40 -9.06 6.15
N CYS A 47 7.00 -10.27 6.55
CA CYS A 47 7.81 -11.13 7.42
C CYS A 47 7.39 -12.59 7.37
N VAL A 48 8.25 -13.48 7.89
CA VAL A 48 7.91 -14.88 8.14
C VAL A 48 6.85 -15.00 9.22
N TYR A 49 5.73 -15.62 8.84
CA TYR A 49 4.67 -16.01 9.77
C TYR A 49 5.12 -17.28 10.53
N ASP A 50 5.31 -18.39 9.83
CA ASP A 50 5.83 -19.64 10.39
C ASP A 50 6.74 -20.39 9.41
N LEU A 51 7.49 -21.34 9.98
CA LEU A 51 8.44 -22.18 9.26
C LEU A 51 7.95 -23.63 9.08
N LEU A 52 6.80 -24.01 9.65
CA LEU A 52 6.30 -25.38 9.56
C LEU A 52 5.72 -25.64 8.17
N GLU A 53 4.87 -24.73 7.72
CA GLU A 53 4.36 -24.70 6.35
C GLU A 53 5.15 -23.72 5.48
N PHE A 54 6.05 -22.94 6.08
CA PHE A 54 6.81 -21.88 5.42
C PHE A 54 5.90 -20.83 4.76
N ARG A 55 5.26 -20.03 5.63
CA ARG A 55 4.33 -18.98 5.21
C ARG A 55 4.86 -17.58 5.51
N LEU A 56 4.65 -16.65 4.59
CA LEU A 56 4.94 -15.22 4.78
C LEU A 56 3.65 -14.43 4.97
N VAL A 57 3.71 -13.39 5.79
CA VAL A 57 2.73 -12.30 5.76
C VAL A 57 3.06 -11.41 4.56
N VAL A 58 2.09 -11.24 3.67
CA VAL A 58 2.22 -10.43 2.46
C VAL A 58 1.12 -9.37 2.46
N PHE A 59 1.49 -8.11 2.23
CA PHE A 59 0.53 -7.05 1.91
C PHE A 59 0.12 -7.17 0.45
N ARG A 60 -1.13 -7.57 0.24
CA ARG A 60 -1.81 -7.75 -1.03
C ARG A 60 -3.27 -7.29 -0.86
N PRO A 61 -3.56 -6.00 -1.10
CA PRO A 61 -4.92 -5.49 -1.12
C PRO A 61 -5.80 -6.23 -2.13
N HIS A 62 -7.05 -6.50 -1.78
CA HIS A 62 -8.00 -7.14 -2.70
C HIS A 62 -8.72 -6.06 -3.51
N VAL A 63 -9.10 -6.39 -4.75
CA VAL A 63 -10.02 -5.54 -5.52
C VAL A 63 -11.31 -5.36 -4.71
N ASP A 64 -11.87 -4.14 -4.77
CA ASP A 64 -13.01 -3.66 -4.00
C ASP A 64 -12.79 -3.44 -2.49
N GLU A 65 -11.61 -3.78 -1.97
CA GLU A 65 -11.25 -3.49 -0.58
C GLU A 65 -11.17 -1.97 -0.35
N VAL A 66 -11.74 -1.48 0.75
CA VAL A 66 -11.63 -0.08 1.16
C VAL A 66 -10.55 0.07 2.22
N ILE A 67 -9.56 0.93 1.95
CA ILE A 67 -8.39 1.15 2.81
C ILE A 67 -8.29 2.63 3.16
N GLN A 68 -7.90 2.92 4.41
CA GLN A 68 -7.57 4.26 4.86
C GLN A 68 -6.09 4.54 4.61
N ALA A 69 -5.78 5.68 4.00
CA ALA A 69 -4.43 6.12 3.69
C ALA A 69 -4.27 7.63 3.86
N ARG A 70 -3.03 8.10 3.91
CA ARG A 70 -2.67 9.51 3.96
C ARG A 70 -2.29 10.01 2.58
N VAL A 71 -2.77 11.19 2.19
CA VAL A 71 -2.32 11.88 0.99
C VAL A 71 -0.86 12.29 1.18
N VAL A 72 0.00 11.87 0.27
CA VAL A 72 1.43 12.20 0.27
C VAL A 72 1.70 13.39 -0.64
N SER A 73 1.14 13.35 -1.84
CA SER A 73 1.29 14.41 -2.83
C SER A 73 0.07 14.48 -3.72
N SER A 74 -0.09 15.64 -4.35
CA SER A 74 -1.16 15.97 -5.29
C SER A 74 -0.54 16.67 -6.49
N ASN A 75 -1.00 16.32 -7.69
CA ASN A 75 -0.59 16.96 -8.94
C ASN A 75 -1.70 16.81 -9.99
N SER A 76 -1.52 17.39 -11.18
CA SER A 76 -2.54 17.38 -12.25
C SER A 76 -2.94 15.98 -12.73
N SER A 77 -2.15 14.93 -12.46
CA SER A 77 -2.46 13.56 -12.83
C SER A 77 -3.26 12.80 -11.76
N GLY A 78 -3.30 13.31 -10.52
CA GLY A 78 -4.03 12.70 -9.41
C GLY A 78 -3.34 12.83 -8.06
N LEU A 79 -3.58 11.86 -7.18
CA LEU A 79 -3.04 11.80 -5.82
C LEU A 79 -2.11 10.60 -5.65
N THR A 80 -1.00 10.79 -4.93
CA THR A 80 -0.22 9.69 -4.36
C THR A 80 -0.57 9.56 -2.89
N LEU A 81 -0.86 8.33 -2.45
CA LEU A 81 -1.24 7.99 -1.09
C LEU A 81 -0.19 7.08 -0.44
N SER A 82 -0.13 7.10 0.88
CA SER A 82 0.65 6.15 1.68
C SER A 82 -0.22 5.49 2.73
N VAL A 83 -0.01 4.19 2.91
CA VAL A 83 -0.20 3.53 4.19
C VAL A 83 1.16 3.46 4.88
N GLU A 84 1.19 3.30 6.19
CA GLU A 84 2.39 3.47 7.05
C GLU A 84 3.70 2.90 6.47
N PHE A 85 3.65 1.73 5.82
CA PHE A 85 4.81 1.01 5.28
C PHE A 85 4.85 0.94 3.74
N PHE A 86 3.90 1.56 3.02
CA PHE A 86 3.80 1.47 1.55
C PHE A 86 3.23 2.75 0.93
N GLU A 87 3.95 3.33 -0.04
CA GLU A 87 3.70 4.67 -0.60
C GLU A 87 3.42 4.68 -2.12
N ASP A 88 3.38 3.51 -2.77
CA ASP A 88 3.09 3.40 -4.22
C ASP A 88 1.59 3.13 -4.47
N ILE A 89 0.73 4.01 -3.93
CA ILE A 89 -0.72 3.98 -4.13
C ILE A 89 -1.13 5.24 -4.88
N VAL A 90 -1.81 5.09 -6.01
CA VAL A 90 -2.19 6.22 -6.88
C VAL A 90 -3.70 6.26 -7.05
N ILE A 91 -4.29 7.46 -6.90
CA ILE A 91 -5.64 7.76 -7.39
C ILE A 91 -5.49 8.67 -8.61
N PRO A 92 -5.68 8.15 -9.83
CA PRO A 92 -5.74 8.97 -11.04
C PRO A 92 -6.85 10.03 -10.97
N ALA A 93 -6.65 11.16 -11.63
CA ALA A 93 -7.60 12.27 -11.64
C ALA A 93 -9.01 11.87 -12.11
N ASP A 94 -9.11 11.01 -13.13
CA ASP A 94 -10.37 10.47 -13.66
C ASP A 94 -11.09 9.49 -12.70
N ARG A 95 -10.45 9.15 -11.58
CA ARG A 95 -11.01 8.31 -10.51
C ARG A 95 -11.36 9.11 -9.24
N LEU A 96 -11.19 10.43 -9.25
CA LEU A 96 -11.62 11.30 -8.16
C LEU A 96 -13.15 11.49 -8.17
N PRO A 97 -13.77 11.78 -7.00
CA PRO A 97 -15.20 12.07 -6.92
C PRO A 97 -15.62 13.21 -7.84
N GLU A 98 -16.79 13.11 -8.47
CA GLU A 98 -17.33 14.19 -9.30
C GLU A 98 -18.29 15.09 -8.50
N PRO A 99 -18.29 16.41 -8.75
CA PRO A 99 -17.34 17.18 -9.57
C PRO A 99 -16.03 17.47 -8.82
N HIS A 100 -14.89 17.07 -9.38
CA HIS A 100 -13.56 17.43 -8.87
C HIS A 100 -12.95 18.60 -9.64
N VAL A 101 -12.13 19.41 -8.95
CA VAL A 101 -11.42 20.54 -9.55
C VAL A 101 -9.96 20.53 -9.10
N PHE A 102 -9.05 20.78 -10.04
CA PHE A 102 -7.63 20.96 -9.76
C PHE A 102 -7.25 22.43 -9.75
N GLU A 103 -6.73 22.91 -8.62
CA GLU A 103 -6.18 24.25 -8.49
C GLU A 103 -4.67 24.23 -8.81
N GLN A 104 -4.30 24.85 -9.93
CA GLN A 104 -2.93 24.80 -10.44
C GLN A 104 -1.92 25.54 -9.55
N THR A 105 -2.33 26.63 -8.90
CA THR A 105 -1.43 27.44 -8.07
C THR A 105 -0.97 26.68 -6.83
N GLU A 106 -1.90 25.98 -6.15
CA GLU A 106 -1.61 25.23 -4.92
C GLU A 106 -1.33 23.74 -5.18
N GLN A 107 -1.45 23.28 -6.43
CA GLN A 107 -1.32 21.87 -6.84
C GLN A 107 -2.24 20.94 -6.05
N ILE A 108 -3.49 21.36 -5.86
CA ILE A 108 -4.43 20.69 -4.98
C ILE A 108 -5.72 20.27 -5.68
N TRP A 109 -6.23 19.10 -5.31
CA TRP A 109 -7.56 18.66 -5.69
C TRP A 109 -8.56 19.00 -4.61
N TYR A 110 -9.75 19.44 -5.02
CA TYR A 110 -10.92 19.48 -4.14
C TYR A 110 -12.14 18.91 -4.83
N TRP A 111 -13.03 18.36 -4.02
CA TRP A 111 -14.36 17.90 -4.45
C TRP A 111 -15.40 18.97 -4.08
N GLU A 112 -16.18 19.42 -5.06
CA GLU A 112 -17.33 20.30 -4.80
C GLU A 112 -18.56 19.45 -4.56
N TYR A 113 -19.26 19.69 -3.45
CA TYR A 113 -20.51 18.99 -3.14
C TYR A 113 -21.63 19.98 -2.79
N PRO A 114 -22.90 19.61 -3.08
CA PRO A 114 -24.03 20.48 -2.78
C PRO A 114 -24.07 20.85 -1.29
N SER A 115 -24.21 22.14 -1.01
CA SER A 115 -24.49 22.65 0.33
C SER A 115 -26.00 22.74 0.56
N GLU A 116 -26.42 23.09 1.78
CA GLU A 116 -27.82 23.37 2.11
C GLU A 116 -28.40 24.52 1.23
N ASP A 117 -29.72 24.53 1.08
CA ASP A 117 -30.44 25.41 0.14
C ASP A 117 -30.05 26.90 0.31
N GLY A 118 -29.36 27.44 -0.70
CA GLY A 118 -28.99 28.85 -0.82
C GLY A 118 -27.51 29.17 -0.64
N GLU A 119 -26.70 28.24 -0.15
CA GLU A 119 -25.26 28.43 0.04
C GLU A 119 -24.45 27.96 -1.18
N PRO A 120 -23.27 28.55 -1.44
CA PRO A 120 -22.36 28.04 -2.47
C PRO A 120 -21.93 26.60 -2.16
N PRO A 121 -21.58 25.80 -3.19
CA PRO A 121 -21.13 24.42 -3.00
C PRO A 121 -19.92 24.37 -2.07
N ALA A 122 -19.95 23.42 -1.13
CA ALA A 122 -18.87 23.24 -0.19
C ALA A 122 -17.69 22.54 -0.88
N LYS A 123 -16.47 22.91 -0.47
CA LYS A 123 -15.22 22.39 -1.04
C LYS A 123 -14.51 21.49 -0.05
N LEU A 124 -14.28 20.24 -0.43
CA LEU A 124 -13.49 19.30 0.35
C LEU A 124 -12.10 19.15 -0.27
N TYR A 125 -11.11 19.82 0.33
CA TYR A 125 -9.72 19.79 -0.13
C TYR A 125 -9.00 18.48 0.29
N MET A 126 -8.23 17.93 -0.65
CA MET A 126 -7.44 16.70 -0.51
C MET A 126 -5.94 17.02 -0.37
N ASP A 127 -5.60 17.84 0.62
CA ASP A 127 -4.23 18.29 0.89
C ASP A 127 -3.29 17.16 1.32
N PRO A 128 -2.00 17.25 1.01
CA PRO A 128 -0.97 16.43 1.65
C PRO A 128 -1.09 16.40 3.18
N GLY A 129 -0.97 15.22 3.76
CA GLY A 129 -1.14 14.99 5.20
C GLY A 129 -2.56 14.63 5.62
N LYS A 130 -3.59 14.93 4.81
CA LYS A 130 -4.96 14.51 5.11
C LYS A 130 -5.15 13.00 4.95
N THR A 131 -6.08 12.47 5.73
CA THR A 131 -6.47 11.05 5.67
C THR A 131 -7.68 10.88 4.76
N VAL A 132 -7.60 9.91 3.85
CA VAL A 132 -8.67 9.56 2.92
C VAL A 132 -8.96 8.06 2.98
N ARG A 133 -10.15 7.65 2.54
CA ARG A 133 -10.47 6.24 2.26
C ARG A 133 -10.60 6.07 0.76
N PHE A 134 -9.98 5.03 0.24
CA PHE A 134 -10.03 4.69 -1.18
C PHE A 134 -10.45 3.24 -1.35
N ARG A 135 -11.05 2.93 -2.50
CA ARG A 135 -11.36 1.56 -2.91
C ARG A 135 -10.30 1.08 -3.88
N VAL A 136 -9.75 -0.11 -3.63
CA VAL A 136 -8.78 -0.75 -4.54
C VAL A 136 -9.50 -1.16 -5.82
N VAL A 137 -9.02 -0.68 -6.96
CA VAL A 137 -9.57 -1.04 -8.28
C VAL A 137 -8.72 -2.11 -8.94
N GLU A 138 -7.40 -1.99 -8.86
CA GLU A 138 -6.45 -2.91 -9.46
C GLU A 138 -5.12 -2.91 -8.70
N ASN A 139 -4.37 -4.00 -8.83
CA ASN A 139 -2.98 -4.10 -8.37
C ASN A 139 -2.07 -4.20 -9.59
N ILE A 140 -1.10 -3.30 -9.71
CA ILE A 140 -0.16 -3.26 -10.84
C ILE A 140 1.22 -3.69 -10.34
N PHE A 141 1.81 -4.69 -10.98
CA PHE A 141 3.19 -5.13 -10.74
C PHE A 141 4.07 -4.60 -11.88
N LYS A 142 5.08 -3.80 -11.55
CA LYS A 142 6.05 -3.24 -12.50
C LYS A 142 7.38 -3.99 -12.42
#